data_AF-A0A2I2FBQ5-F1
#
_entry.id   AF-A0A2I2FBQ5-F1
#
_cell.length_a   1.000
_cell.length_b   1.000
_cell.length_c   1.000
_cell.angle_alpha   90.00
_cell.angle_beta   90.00
_cell.angle_gamma   90.00
#
_symmetry.space_group_name_H-M   'P 1'
#
loop_
_entity.id
_entity.type
_entity.pdbx_description
1 polymer ?
#
loop_
_entity_poly.entity_id
_entity_poly.type
_entity_poly.pdbx_seq_one_letter_code
_entity_poly.pdbx_strand_id
1 'polypeptide(L)'
;MYHYPQPPPGWPYDYMASPPTSPHYAYYASPFATPYTSPRSASKRHGRKASYAGTTKDGWHGAAYGPAAYHPEAMPDYGAPPRKHDYVPVYDDADTAKRSRARRQSTSTRTPQKPRPTPAAKPATHATDEDAARAGIPPGYSIKNWDPTEMPIILLGSVFDANSLGKWIYDWTVFHHGASTPMADVAGELWLLLIKLAGKVKRADECVDRIKRTDAHEMVESFLESGERLWGRFKKLLKTCEQFMWKAAKRESGKGPVSMGRNAGCEFVESIFGRDRELENTEKLMHSIRVWDMRFDANCEEILRHPTA
;
A
#
# COMPACT_ATOMS: atom_id res chain seq x y z
N MET A 1 10.49 31.78 -5.56
CA MET A 1 11.38 30.81 -6.24
C MET A 1 12.42 30.32 -5.25
N TYR A 2 12.41 29.04 -4.88
CA TYR A 2 13.37 28.48 -3.93
C TYR A 2 14.54 27.87 -4.70
N HIS A 3 15.75 28.42 -4.52
CA HIS A 3 16.99 27.84 -5.06
C HIS A 3 17.33 26.57 -4.26
N TYR A 4 17.13 25.41 -4.87
CA TYR A 4 17.81 24.19 -4.43
C TYR A 4 19.25 24.22 -4.93
N PRO A 5 20.25 23.91 -4.09
CA PRO A 5 21.62 23.78 -4.55
C PRO A 5 21.69 22.66 -5.61
N GLN A 6 22.46 22.90 -6.68
CA GLN A 6 22.74 21.84 -7.65
C GLN A 6 23.55 20.73 -6.97
N PRO A 7 23.25 19.44 -7.21
CA PRO A 7 24.14 18.37 -6.81
C PRO A 7 25.50 18.56 -7.52
N PRO A 8 26.63 18.35 -6.83
CA PRO A 8 27.94 18.48 -7.46
C PRO A 8 28.11 17.57 -8.70
N PRO A 9 29.04 17.87 -9.62
CA PRO A 9 29.30 17.00 -10.77
C PRO A 9 29.84 15.63 -10.33
N GLY A 10 29.28 14.52 -10.83
CA GLY A 10 29.79 13.16 -10.63
C GLY A 10 29.11 12.29 -9.56
N TRP A 11 27.90 12.64 -9.11
CA TRP A 11 27.19 11.88 -8.06
C TRP A 11 26.57 10.58 -8.59
N PRO A 12 26.90 9.40 -8.01
CA PRO A 12 26.24 8.15 -8.37
C PRO A 12 24.83 8.09 -7.77
N TYR A 13 23.83 7.77 -8.60
CA TYR A 13 22.41 7.78 -8.27
C TYR A 13 21.84 6.42 -7.84
N ASP A 14 22.70 5.40 -7.66
CA ASP A 14 22.26 4.01 -7.50
C ASP A 14 21.45 3.74 -6.21
N TYR A 15 21.52 4.64 -5.23
CA TYR A 15 20.72 4.59 -4.00
C TYR A 15 19.27 5.08 -4.14
N MET A 16 18.96 5.73 -5.28
CA MET A 16 17.61 6.19 -5.62
C MET A 16 16.74 5.07 -6.20
N ALA A 17 17.33 3.91 -6.47
CA ALA A 17 16.59 2.69 -6.71
C ALA A 17 16.13 2.06 -5.38
N SER A 18 15.08 1.23 -5.44
CA SER A 18 14.73 0.34 -4.33
C SER A 18 15.98 -0.45 -3.90
N PRO A 19 16.19 -0.70 -2.59
CA PRO A 19 17.32 -1.48 -2.13
C PRO A 19 17.40 -2.85 -2.84
N PRO A 20 18.62 -3.36 -3.13
CA PRO A 20 18.87 -4.47 -4.08
C PRO A 20 18.29 -5.84 -3.71
N THR A 21 17.43 -5.94 -2.69
CA THR A 21 16.88 -7.21 -2.17
C THR A 21 15.38 -7.20 -1.84
N SER A 22 14.58 -6.19 -2.22
CA SER A 22 13.13 -6.19 -1.90
C SER A 22 12.31 -7.18 -2.76
N PRO A 23 11.77 -8.31 -2.22
CA PRO A 23 11.10 -9.36 -3.01
C PRO A 23 9.58 -9.21 -3.15
N HIS A 24 8.95 -8.17 -2.58
CA HIS A 24 7.52 -8.20 -2.26
C HIS A 24 6.61 -7.25 -3.07
N TYR A 25 6.87 -7.14 -4.37
CA TYR A 25 6.00 -6.42 -5.33
C TYR A 25 4.55 -6.95 -5.39
N ALA A 26 4.30 -8.20 -5.01
CA ALA A 26 3.02 -8.87 -5.29
C ALA A 26 1.90 -8.68 -4.25
N TYR A 27 2.18 -8.19 -3.03
CA TYR A 27 1.21 -8.28 -1.92
C TYR A 27 0.31 -7.04 -1.72
N TYR A 28 0.76 -5.86 -2.17
CA TYR A 28 0.00 -4.60 -2.05
C TYR A 28 -0.53 -4.07 -3.39
N ALA A 29 -0.42 -4.85 -4.47
CA ALA A 29 -1.05 -4.53 -5.76
C ALA A 29 -2.58 -4.62 -5.62
N SER A 30 -3.18 -3.52 -5.17
CA SER A 30 -4.61 -3.25 -5.27
C SER A 30 -5.06 -3.44 -6.74
N PRO A 31 -6.28 -3.97 -7.03
CA PRO A 31 -6.74 -4.28 -8.39
C PRO A 31 -6.78 -3.09 -9.37
N PHE A 32 -6.43 -1.89 -8.91
CA PHE A 32 -6.28 -0.69 -9.73
C PHE A 32 -4.89 -0.54 -10.38
N ALA A 33 -3.92 -1.41 -10.09
CA ALA A 33 -2.57 -1.34 -10.63
C ALA A 33 -2.14 -2.66 -11.30
N THR A 34 -2.60 -2.90 -12.52
CA THR A 34 -1.87 -3.50 -13.67
C THR A 34 -2.80 -4.21 -14.66
N PRO A 35 -2.65 -3.98 -15.98
CA PRO A 35 -3.20 -4.86 -17.01
C PRO A 35 -2.05 -5.47 -17.81
N TYR A 36 -1.44 -6.56 -17.35
CA TYR A 36 -0.84 -7.59 -18.21
C TYR A 36 -0.18 -8.65 -17.31
N THR A 37 -0.88 -9.77 -17.11
CA THR A 37 -0.40 -11.15 -17.35
C THR A 37 -1.25 -12.12 -16.51
N SER A 38 -2.04 -12.92 -17.22
CA SER A 38 -2.69 -14.10 -16.65
C SER A 38 -1.62 -15.19 -16.48
N PRO A 39 -1.46 -15.81 -15.30
CA PRO A 39 -0.51 -16.90 -15.15
C PRO A 39 -1.11 -18.16 -15.77
N ARG A 40 -0.70 -18.48 -17.01
CA ARG A 40 -0.81 -19.85 -17.54
C ARG A 40 0.06 -20.74 -16.66
N SER A 41 -0.57 -21.60 -15.87
CA SER A 41 0.11 -22.58 -15.02
C SER A 41 0.96 -23.52 -15.87
N ALA A 42 2.28 -23.50 -15.67
CA ALA A 42 3.14 -24.59 -16.09
C ALA A 42 2.87 -25.78 -15.15
N SER A 43 2.38 -26.87 -15.73
CA SER A 43 2.10 -28.15 -15.07
C SER A 43 3.35 -28.70 -14.38
N LYS A 44 3.43 -28.56 -13.05
CA LYS A 44 4.30 -29.39 -12.21
C LYS A 44 3.46 -30.52 -11.60
N ARG A 45 3.60 -31.70 -12.20
CA ARG A 45 3.11 -32.99 -11.70
C ARG A 45 3.41 -33.15 -10.20
N HIS A 46 2.37 -33.27 -9.39
CA HIS A 46 2.45 -33.85 -8.06
C HIS A 46 2.65 -35.36 -8.18
N GLY A 47 3.84 -35.85 -7.85
CA GLY A 47 4.09 -37.27 -7.62
C GLY A 47 3.55 -37.68 -6.26
N ARG A 48 2.33 -38.21 -6.22
CA ARG A 48 1.86 -39.04 -5.09
C ARG A 48 2.67 -40.33 -5.06
N LYS A 49 3.36 -40.63 -3.97
CA LYS A 49 3.57 -42.00 -3.49
C LYS A 49 3.48 -42.02 -1.97
N ALA A 50 2.37 -42.55 -1.47
CA ALA A 50 2.28 -43.19 -0.16
C ALA A 50 2.46 -44.70 -0.38
N SER A 51 3.28 -45.36 0.45
CA SER A 51 3.26 -46.81 0.66
C SER A 51 3.93 -47.12 2.01
N TYR A 52 3.47 -48.22 2.61
CA TYR A 52 3.34 -48.54 4.03
C TYR A 52 4.54 -49.31 4.64
N ALA A 53 4.44 -49.54 5.97
CA ALA A 53 5.15 -50.51 6.83
C ALA A 53 6.59 -50.13 7.26
N GLY A 54 7.06 -50.28 8.50
CA GLY A 54 6.56 -50.96 9.70
C GLY A 54 7.67 -51.88 10.27
N THR A 55 8.29 -51.53 11.42
CA THR A 55 9.03 -52.39 12.37
C THR A 55 9.32 -51.52 13.62
N THR A 56 8.66 -51.72 14.78
CA THR A 56 8.95 -52.61 15.92
C THR A 56 10.31 -52.46 16.61
N LYS A 57 10.21 -51.94 17.86
CA LYS A 57 10.87 -52.34 19.12
C LYS A 57 12.30 -51.85 19.45
N ASP A 58 12.47 -51.70 20.76
CA ASP A 58 13.68 -51.50 21.58
C ASP A 58 13.95 -50.02 21.97
N GLY A 59 14.10 -49.62 23.23
CA GLY A 59 14.09 -50.30 24.52
C GLY A 59 14.05 -49.27 25.66
N TRP A 60 13.37 -49.63 26.74
CA TRP A 60 13.28 -48.87 28.00
C TRP A 60 14.60 -48.93 28.78
N HIS A 61 15.00 -47.84 29.43
CA HIS A 61 15.50 -47.85 30.83
C HIS A 61 15.49 -46.42 31.41
N GLY A 62 14.56 -46.19 32.35
CA GLY A 62 14.54 -45.05 33.24
C GLY A 62 13.75 -45.43 34.50
N ALA A 63 14.47 -45.66 35.61
CA ALA A 63 13.96 -45.93 36.95
C ALA A 63 15.08 -45.55 37.94
N ALA A 64 14.89 -45.14 39.18
CA ALA A 64 13.77 -44.66 40.00
C ALA A 64 14.39 -44.47 41.41
N TYR A 65 13.99 -43.45 42.19
CA TYR A 65 14.09 -43.30 43.66
C TYR A 65 13.43 -41.94 43.96
N GLY A 66 12.46 -41.68 44.86
CA GLY A 66 11.79 -42.33 45.99
C GLY A 66 10.80 -41.27 46.62
N PRO A 67 10.05 -41.56 47.70
CA PRO A 67 8.59 -41.27 47.78
C PRO A 67 8.04 -40.44 48.99
N ALA A 68 6.69 -40.26 48.99
CA ALA A 68 5.71 -40.05 50.11
C ALA A 68 5.43 -38.61 50.65
N ALA A 69 4.24 -38.16 51.12
CA ALA A 69 2.82 -38.60 51.18
C ALA A 69 1.96 -37.48 51.88
N TYR A 70 0.62 -37.67 51.97
CA TYR A 70 -0.52 -36.92 52.64
C TYR A 70 -1.34 -35.94 51.76
N HIS A 71 -2.68 -35.87 51.71
CA HIS A 71 -3.90 -36.65 52.07
C HIS A 71 -5.10 -35.87 51.41
N PRO A 72 -6.33 -36.44 51.21
CA PRO A 72 -7.30 -36.08 50.17
C PRO A 72 -8.61 -35.43 50.67
N GLU A 73 -9.44 -34.92 49.74
CA GLU A 73 -10.90 -34.82 49.90
C GLU A 73 -11.66 -35.12 48.58
N ALA A 74 -12.86 -35.67 48.74
CA ALA A 74 -13.70 -36.28 47.73
C ALA A 74 -15.01 -35.49 47.49
N MET A 75 -15.41 -35.36 46.20
CA MET A 75 -16.76 -35.46 45.56
C MET A 75 -18.00 -34.76 46.20
N PRO A 76 -19.03 -34.29 45.43
CA PRO A 76 -19.72 -35.10 44.42
C PRO A 76 -20.38 -34.44 43.17
N ASP A 77 -20.40 -35.26 42.13
CA ASP A 77 -21.44 -35.60 41.13
C ASP A 77 -22.84 -34.95 41.20
N TYR A 78 -23.33 -34.49 40.04
CA TYR A 78 -24.76 -34.26 39.74
C TYR A 78 -25.05 -34.56 38.25
N GLY A 79 -25.61 -35.74 37.98
CA GLY A 79 -26.85 -35.97 37.21
C GLY A 79 -26.91 -35.67 35.70
N ALA A 80 -26.87 -36.73 34.88
CA ALA A 80 -27.19 -36.77 33.43
C ALA A 80 -28.72 -36.64 33.13
N PRO A 81 -29.21 -36.42 31.86
CA PRO A 81 -29.04 -37.40 30.77
C PRO A 81 -28.86 -36.83 29.33
N PRO A 82 -28.45 -37.68 28.37
CA PRO A 82 -28.20 -37.32 26.97
C PRO A 82 -29.48 -37.37 26.12
N ARG A 83 -29.68 -36.38 25.23
CA ARG A 83 -30.75 -36.40 24.23
C ARG A 83 -30.38 -37.33 23.07
N LYS A 84 -31.19 -38.37 22.88
CA LYS A 84 -31.17 -39.30 21.74
C LYS A 84 -31.68 -38.58 20.48
N HIS A 85 -30.95 -38.72 19.38
CA HIS A 85 -31.44 -38.42 18.03
C HIS A 85 -31.79 -39.76 17.36
N ASP A 86 -33.09 -40.00 17.17
CA ASP A 86 -33.61 -41.14 16.42
C ASP A 86 -33.62 -40.86 14.91
N TYR A 87 -33.39 -41.93 14.15
CA TYR A 87 -33.13 -41.97 12.71
C TYR A 87 -34.37 -42.52 11.98
N VAL A 88 -34.97 -41.73 11.05
CA VAL A 88 -35.54 -42.12 9.71
C VAL A 88 -36.83 -43.01 9.73
N PRO A 89 -37.89 -42.78 8.89
CA PRO A 89 -37.83 -42.98 7.44
C PRO A 89 -38.72 -42.17 6.48
N VAL A 90 -38.24 -42.20 5.23
CA VAL A 90 -38.81 -41.82 3.92
C VAL A 90 -40.19 -42.43 3.66
N TYR A 91 -41.11 -41.66 3.07
CA TYR A 91 -42.13 -42.17 2.12
C TYR A 91 -42.56 -41.06 1.14
N ASP A 92 -42.81 -41.48 -0.10
CA ASP A 92 -43.08 -40.68 -1.29
C ASP A 92 -44.59 -40.61 -1.62
N ASP A 93 -44.93 -39.56 -2.38
CA ASP A 93 -46.03 -39.39 -3.35
C ASP A 93 -47.52 -39.14 -2.96
N ALA A 94 -48.14 -38.39 -3.90
CA ALA A 94 -49.56 -38.25 -4.29
C ALA A 94 -50.43 -37.07 -3.77
N ASP A 95 -50.53 -36.05 -4.64
CA ASP A 95 -51.78 -35.48 -5.21
C ASP A 95 -52.82 -34.76 -4.30
N THR A 96 -52.96 -33.42 -4.41
CA THR A 96 -54.02 -32.72 -5.19
C THR A 96 -54.23 -31.24 -4.81
N ALA A 97 -54.07 -30.39 -5.82
CA ALA A 97 -54.90 -29.23 -6.23
C ALA A 97 -55.40 -28.16 -5.21
N LYS A 98 -54.94 -26.90 -5.41
CA LYS A 98 -55.78 -25.77 -5.92
C LYS A 98 -55.02 -24.44 -6.06
N ARG A 99 -54.91 -23.98 -7.33
CA ARG A 99 -55.05 -22.62 -7.90
C ARG A 99 -54.45 -21.41 -7.14
N SER A 100 -53.51 -20.70 -7.78
CA SER A 100 -53.77 -19.34 -8.34
C SER A 100 -52.56 -18.72 -9.07
N ARG A 101 -52.75 -18.43 -10.36
CA ARG A 101 -52.09 -17.47 -11.28
C ARG A 101 -50.84 -16.70 -10.80
N ALA A 102 -49.72 -16.88 -11.53
CA ALA A 102 -48.97 -15.77 -12.15
C ALA A 102 -47.95 -16.28 -13.20
N ARG A 103 -48.28 -15.98 -14.47
CA ARG A 103 -47.45 -15.80 -15.69
C ARG A 103 -45.92 -15.84 -15.50
N ARG A 104 -45.27 -16.97 -15.81
CA ARG A 104 -43.81 -17.02 -16.07
C ARG A 104 -43.53 -16.58 -17.51
N GLN A 105 -43.02 -15.36 -17.66
CA GLN A 105 -42.38 -14.91 -18.89
C GLN A 105 -41.00 -15.59 -19.02
N SER A 106 -40.72 -16.06 -20.23
CA SER A 106 -39.42 -16.61 -20.64
C SER A 106 -38.36 -15.51 -20.62
N THR A 107 -37.45 -15.53 -19.65
CA THR A 107 -36.28 -14.64 -19.68
C THR A 107 -35.11 -15.38 -20.31
N SER A 108 -34.85 -14.98 -21.56
CA SER A 108 -33.66 -15.22 -22.36
C SER A 108 -32.36 -15.15 -21.54
N THR A 109 -31.53 -16.18 -21.68
CA THR A 109 -30.14 -16.24 -21.21
C THR A 109 -29.31 -15.19 -21.97
N ARG A 110 -29.32 -13.95 -21.47
CA ARG A 110 -28.39 -12.90 -21.92
C ARG A 110 -26.99 -13.25 -21.43
N THR A 111 -26.13 -13.66 -22.37
CA THR A 111 -24.67 -13.67 -22.21
C THR A 111 -24.19 -12.33 -21.66
N PRO A 112 -23.31 -12.29 -20.64
CA PRO A 112 -22.77 -11.03 -20.14
C PRO A 112 -21.99 -10.32 -21.24
N GLN A 113 -22.39 -9.09 -21.55
CA GLN A 113 -21.69 -8.23 -22.50
C GLN A 113 -20.29 -7.94 -21.96
N LYS A 114 -19.29 -8.27 -22.78
CA LYS A 114 -17.88 -7.96 -22.58
C LYS A 114 -17.75 -6.45 -22.31
N PRO A 115 -17.06 -6.01 -21.24
CA PRO A 115 -16.84 -4.59 -21.00
C PRO A 115 -16.10 -3.97 -22.18
N ARG A 116 -16.55 -2.80 -22.60
CA ARG A 116 -15.94 -1.97 -23.64
C ARG A 116 -14.46 -1.76 -23.29
N PRO A 117 -13.52 -1.95 -24.23
CA PRO A 117 -12.11 -1.70 -23.95
C PRO A 117 -11.96 -0.22 -23.56
N THR A 118 -11.46 0.00 -22.34
CA THR A 118 -10.87 1.27 -21.93
C THR A 118 -9.79 1.65 -22.94
N PRO A 119 -9.65 2.93 -23.33
CA PRO A 119 -8.50 3.37 -24.11
C PRO A 119 -7.23 2.87 -23.43
N ALA A 120 -6.35 2.22 -24.19
CA ALA A 120 -5.08 1.75 -23.67
C ALA A 120 -4.37 2.92 -22.97
N ALA A 121 -3.95 2.71 -21.72
CA ALA A 121 -3.11 3.66 -21.01
C ALA A 121 -1.92 3.99 -21.91
N LYS A 122 -1.68 5.29 -22.15
CA LYS A 122 -0.49 5.73 -22.88
C LYS A 122 0.73 5.11 -22.18
N PRO A 123 1.71 4.56 -22.92
CA PRO A 123 2.93 4.07 -22.30
C PRO A 123 3.52 5.20 -21.44
N ALA A 124 3.91 4.88 -20.21
CA ALA A 124 4.53 5.83 -19.29
C ALA A 124 5.66 6.55 -20.05
N THR A 125 5.43 7.82 -20.38
CA THR A 125 6.40 8.63 -21.09
C THR A 125 7.55 8.83 -20.12
N HIS A 126 8.69 8.21 -20.39
CA HIS A 126 9.90 8.46 -19.61
C HIS A 126 10.15 9.97 -19.61
N ALA A 127 10.28 10.57 -18.43
CA ALA A 127 10.49 12.00 -18.32
C ALA A 127 11.71 12.43 -19.14
N THR A 128 11.56 13.54 -19.84
CA THR A 128 12.62 14.18 -20.63
C THR A 128 13.13 15.44 -19.93
N ASP A 129 14.32 15.92 -20.32
CA ASP A 129 14.88 17.16 -19.79
C ASP A 129 13.98 18.37 -20.10
N GLU A 130 13.22 18.33 -21.19
CA GLU A 130 12.22 19.34 -21.52
C GLU A 130 11.06 19.33 -20.52
N ASP A 131 10.58 18.15 -20.12
CA ASP A 131 9.54 18.02 -19.09
C ASP A 131 10.04 18.58 -17.75
N ALA A 132 11.29 18.30 -17.41
CA ALA A 132 11.94 18.81 -16.21
C ALA A 132 12.03 20.35 -16.23
N ALA A 133 12.40 20.93 -17.37
CA ALA A 133 12.43 22.39 -17.55
C ALA A 133 11.04 23.02 -17.42
N ARG A 134 10.00 22.42 -18.02
CA ARG A 134 8.61 22.90 -17.88
C ARG A 134 8.12 22.87 -16.44
N ALA A 135 8.55 21.86 -15.67
CA ALA A 135 8.20 21.70 -14.27
C ALA A 135 9.11 22.53 -13.31
N GLY A 136 10.06 23.30 -13.83
CA GLY A 136 10.96 24.13 -13.03
C GLY A 136 12.02 23.35 -12.24
N ILE A 137 12.32 22.13 -12.65
CA ILE A 137 13.35 21.28 -12.04
C ILE A 137 14.73 21.75 -12.53
N PRO A 138 15.70 22.03 -11.63
CA PRO A 138 17.04 22.44 -12.03
C PRO A 138 17.78 21.34 -12.83
N PRO A 139 18.66 21.71 -13.78
CA PRO A 139 19.52 20.76 -14.48
C PRO A 139 20.40 19.95 -13.53
N GLY A 140 20.63 18.67 -13.85
CA GLY A 140 21.48 17.75 -13.08
C GLY A 140 20.73 16.87 -12.07
N TYR A 141 19.40 17.04 -11.95
CA TYR A 141 18.54 16.16 -11.16
C TYR A 141 18.15 14.91 -11.97
N SER A 142 18.15 13.76 -11.33
CA SER A 142 17.71 12.50 -11.94
C SER A 142 16.19 12.46 -12.03
N ILE A 143 15.65 12.40 -13.25
CA ILE A 143 14.20 12.35 -13.52
C ILE A 143 13.67 10.93 -13.80
N LYS A 144 14.49 9.90 -13.63
CA LYS A 144 14.16 8.50 -13.98
C LYS A 144 12.97 7.93 -13.19
N ASN A 145 12.74 8.46 -11.99
CA ASN A 145 11.71 7.98 -11.08
C ASN A 145 10.45 8.87 -11.11
N TRP A 146 10.32 9.77 -12.07
CA TRP A 146 9.22 10.73 -12.13
C TRP A 146 8.37 10.51 -13.38
N ASP A 147 7.05 10.44 -13.19
CA ASP A 147 6.07 10.58 -14.28
C ASP A 147 5.88 12.07 -14.62
N PRO A 148 6.19 12.53 -15.85
CA PRO A 148 6.10 13.94 -16.22
C PRO A 148 4.67 14.51 -16.20
N THR A 149 3.65 13.67 -16.09
CA THR A 149 2.25 14.08 -15.93
C THR A 149 1.85 14.27 -14.47
N GLU A 150 2.70 13.89 -13.53
CA GLU A 150 2.47 14.00 -12.09
C GLU A 150 3.30 15.14 -11.48
N MET A 151 2.86 15.64 -10.33
CA MET A 151 3.56 16.73 -9.65
C MET A 151 4.95 16.25 -9.16
N PRO A 152 6.04 16.95 -9.49
CA PRO A 152 7.38 16.55 -9.09
C PRO A 152 7.64 16.79 -7.59
N ILE A 153 8.30 15.83 -6.98
CA ILE A 153 8.80 15.87 -5.61
C ILE A 153 10.32 15.64 -5.68
N ILE A 154 11.08 16.67 -5.34
CA ILE A 154 12.53 16.62 -5.34
C ILE A 154 13.01 16.06 -3.99
N LEU A 155 13.85 15.04 -4.04
CA LEU A 155 14.56 14.48 -2.90
C LEU A 155 16.01 14.17 -3.31
N LEU A 156 16.99 14.80 -2.65
CA LEU A 156 18.43 14.54 -2.79
C LEU A 156 18.96 14.35 -4.22
N GLY A 157 18.62 15.26 -5.13
CA GLY A 157 19.12 15.19 -6.51
C GLY A 157 18.35 14.22 -7.42
N SER A 158 17.28 13.60 -6.94
CA SER A 158 16.32 12.84 -7.74
C SER A 158 14.93 13.48 -7.67
N VAL A 159 14.16 13.26 -8.72
CA VAL A 159 12.77 13.68 -8.84
C VAL A 159 11.89 12.44 -8.80
N PHE A 160 10.82 12.54 -8.03
CA PHE A 160 9.81 11.51 -7.85
C PHE A 160 8.42 12.09 -8.10
N ASP A 161 7.46 11.24 -8.38
CA ASP A 161 6.04 11.49 -8.18
C ASP A 161 5.59 10.90 -6.82
N ALA A 162 4.33 11.11 -6.45
CA ALA A 162 3.80 10.61 -5.17
C ALA A 162 3.86 9.08 -5.04
N ASN A 163 3.65 8.36 -6.15
CA ASN A 163 3.64 6.90 -6.15
C ASN A 163 5.07 6.35 -6.07
N SER A 164 5.97 6.83 -6.91
CA SER A 164 7.38 6.39 -6.90
C SER A 164 8.10 6.75 -5.60
N LEU A 165 7.86 7.93 -5.03
CA LEU A 165 8.41 8.30 -3.72
C LEU A 165 7.84 7.43 -2.60
N GLY A 166 6.52 7.27 -2.54
CA GLY A 166 5.90 6.45 -1.48
C GLY A 166 6.39 5.01 -1.51
N LYS A 167 6.55 4.43 -2.71
CA LYS A 167 7.17 3.13 -2.89
C LYS A 167 8.62 3.10 -2.41
N TRP A 168 9.41 4.11 -2.77
CA TRP A 168 10.81 4.21 -2.33
C TRP A 168 10.91 4.24 -0.80
N ILE A 169 10.07 5.02 -0.11
CA ILE A 169 10.00 5.06 1.37
C ILE A 169 9.63 3.69 1.94
N TYR A 170 8.61 3.05 1.38
CA TYR A 170 8.19 1.72 1.81
C TYR A 170 9.30 0.68 1.66
N ASP A 171 9.95 0.62 0.50
CA ASP A 171 11.01 -0.37 0.23
C ASP A 171 12.20 -0.19 1.18
N TRP A 172 12.61 1.05 1.46
CA TRP A 172 13.67 1.32 2.43
C TRP A 172 13.26 0.97 3.86
N THR A 173 11.99 1.19 4.22
CA THR A 173 11.47 0.82 5.55
C THR A 173 11.46 -0.69 5.73
N VAL A 174 10.99 -1.43 4.72
CA VAL A 174 11.04 -2.90 4.68
C VAL A 174 12.47 -3.41 4.75
N PHE A 175 13.39 -2.76 4.05
CA PHE A 175 14.81 -3.12 4.10
C PHE A 175 15.44 -2.86 5.47
N HIS A 176 15.02 -1.80 6.17
CA HIS A 176 15.59 -1.40 7.46
C HIS A 176 15.01 -2.20 8.64
N HIS A 177 13.67 -2.29 8.73
CA HIS A 177 12.98 -2.94 9.86
C HIS A 177 12.52 -4.36 9.55
N GLY A 178 12.31 -4.70 8.27
CA GLY A 178 11.66 -5.95 7.84
C GLY A 178 10.18 -5.77 7.49
N ALA A 179 9.69 -6.60 6.57
CA ALA A 179 8.34 -6.50 6.00
C ALA A 179 7.19 -6.78 6.99
N SER A 180 7.45 -7.58 8.03
CA SER A 180 6.44 -7.99 9.02
C SER A 180 6.47 -7.12 10.28
N THR A 181 6.91 -5.86 10.15
CA THR A 181 7.00 -4.93 11.28
C THR A 181 5.90 -3.88 11.21
N PRO A 182 5.43 -3.36 12.37
CA PRO A 182 4.48 -2.25 12.39
C PRO A 182 4.96 -1.03 11.59
N MET A 183 6.27 -0.82 11.49
CA MET A 183 6.82 0.30 10.72
C MET A 183 6.63 0.13 9.21
N ALA A 184 6.70 -1.11 8.69
CA ALA A 184 6.39 -1.39 7.30
C ALA A 184 4.91 -1.10 6.98
N ASP A 185 3.99 -1.40 7.92
CA ASP A 185 2.57 -1.06 7.78
C ASP A 185 2.34 0.45 7.75
N VAL A 186 2.98 1.21 8.66
CA VAL A 186 2.90 2.68 8.68
C VAL A 186 3.45 3.28 7.38
N ALA A 187 4.58 2.79 6.87
CA ALA A 187 5.15 3.24 5.61
C ALA A 187 4.25 2.90 4.40
N GLY A 188 3.64 1.71 4.41
CA GLY A 188 2.68 1.31 3.38
C GLY A 188 1.43 2.19 3.39
N GLU A 189 0.94 2.55 4.58
CA GLU A 189 -0.17 3.47 4.70
C GLU A 189 0.19 4.89 4.24
N LEU A 190 1.37 5.39 4.62
CA LEU A 190 1.86 6.69 4.15
C LEU A 190 1.91 6.73 2.62
N TRP A 191 2.43 5.67 1.98
CA TRP A 191 2.46 5.55 0.52
C TRP A 191 1.05 5.68 -0.09
N LEU A 192 0.07 4.94 0.42
CA LEU A 192 -1.31 5.02 -0.09
C LEU A 192 -1.92 6.40 0.12
N LEU A 193 -1.64 7.06 1.24
CA LEU A 193 -2.12 8.43 1.52
C LEU A 193 -1.51 9.45 0.54
N LEU A 194 -0.23 9.32 0.19
CA LEU A 194 0.41 10.20 -0.79
C LEU A 194 -0.22 10.07 -2.18
N ILE A 195 -0.48 8.84 -2.65
CA ILE A 195 -1.15 8.60 -3.93
C ILE A 195 -2.55 9.24 -3.93
N LYS A 196 -3.33 9.01 -2.88
CA LYS A 196 -4.69 9.54 -2.77
C LYS A 196 -4.70 11.08 -2.79
N LEU A 197 -3.83 11.71 -2.00
CA LEU A 197 -3.74 13.17 -1.95
C LEU A 197 -3.37 13.73 -3.32
N ALA A 198 -2.32 13.21 -3.95
CA ALA A 198 -1.90 13.67 -5.28
C ALA A 198 -3.00 13.49 -6.32
N GLY A 199 -3.64 12.32 -6.37
CA GLY A 199 -4.69 12.03 -7.34
C GLY A 199 -5.93 12.90 -7.17
N LYS A 200 -6.34 13.18 -5.92
CA LYS A 200 -7.49 14.05 -5.64
C LYS A 200 -7.22 15.51 -5.94
N VAL A 201 -6.04 16.03 -5.55
CA VAL A 201 -5.61 17.40 -5.88
C VAL A 201 -5.56 17.58 -7.39
N LYS A 202 -4.90 16.67 -8.12
CA LYS A 202 -4.83 16.70 -9.58
C LYS A 202 -6.21 16.69 -10.23
N ARG A 203 -7.10 15.77 -9.81
CA ARG A 203 -8.46 15.69 -10.35
C ARG A 203 -9.25 16.96 -10.08
N ALA A 204 -9.14 17.55 -8.89
CA ALA A 204 -9.81 18.81 -8.57
C ALA A 204 -9.28 19.96 -9.44
N ASP A 205 -7.97 20.08 -9.57
CA ASP A 205 -7.28 21.12 -10.36
C ASP A 205 -7.71 21.06 -11.84
N GLU A 206 -7.71 19.87 -12.45
CA GLU A 206 -8.19 19.67 -13.83
C GLU A 206 -9.70 19.89 -14.03
N CYS A 207 -10.48 19.93 -12.95
CA CYS A 207 -11.93 20.10 -13.01
C CYS A 207 -12.41 21.50 -12.64
N VAL A 208 -11.64 22.27 -11.86
CA VAL A 208 -12.13 23.48 -11.19
C VAL A 208 -12.68 24.50 -12.18
N ASP A 209 -11.98 24.73 -13.29
CA ASP A 209 -12.37 25.66 -14.35
C ASP A 209 -13.70 25.29 -15.04
N ARG A 210 -14.14 24.04 -14.93
CA ARG A 210 -15.39 23.55 -15.52
C ARG A 210 -16.59 23.70 -14.59
N ILE A 211 -16.36 24.06 -13.32
CA ILE A 211 -17.41 24.17 -12.31
C ILE A 211 -18.15 25.49 -12.50
N LYS A 212 -19.44 25.42 -12.86
CA LYS A 212 -20.26 26.61 -13.14
C LYS A 212 -20.86 27.26 -11.89
N ARG A 213 -21.15 26.46 -10.87
CA ARG A 213 -21.78 26.93 -9.63
C ARG A 213 -20.74 27.57 -8.73
N THR A 214 -20.91 28.84 -8.40
CA THR A 214 -19.96 29.62 -7.60
C THR A 214 -19.66 28.95 -6.25
N ASP A 215 -20.68 28.58 -5.48
CA ASP A 215 -20.49 27.93 -4.17
C ASP A 215 -19.70 26.61 -4.27
N ALA A 216 -19.92 25.85 -5.35
CA ALA A 216 -19.23 24.59 -5.59
C ALA A 216 -17.77 24.82 -6.03
N HIS A 217 -17.53 25.88 -6.81
CA HIS A 217 -16.21 26.31 -7.23
C HIS A 217 -15.36 26.74 -6.02
N GLU A 218 -15.89 27.66 -5.20
CA GLU A 218 -15.23 28.14 -3.97
C GLU A 218 -14.94 26.98 -3.00
N MET A 219 -15.87 26.03 -2.89
CA MET A 219 -15.67 24.83 -2.08
C MET A 219 -14.49 23.99 -2.59
N VAL A 220 -14.43 23.68 -3.89
CA VAL A 220 -13.33 22.89 -4.48
C VAL A 220 -12.00 23.64 -4.38
N GLU A 221 -11.97 24.95 -4.62
CA GLU A 221 -10.77 25.78 -4.43
C GLU A 221 -10.27 25.73 -2.98
N SER A 222 -11.16 25.83 -1.99
CA SER A 222 -10.76 25.73 -0.58
C SER A 222 -10.11 24.37 -0.25
N PHE A 223 -10.58 23.31 -0.90
CA PHE A 223 -10.01 21.97 -0.78
C PHE A 223 -8.66 21.85 -1.51
N LEU A 224 -8.50 22.47 -2.68
CA LEU A 224 -7.23 22.56 -3.39
C LEU A 224 -6.17 23.27 -2.53
N GLU A 225 -6.49 24.43 -1.98
CA GLU A 225 -5.58 25.15 -1.09
C GLU A 225 -5.20 24.33 0.14
N SER A 226 -6.16 23.63 0.74
CA SER A 226 -5.87 22.79 1.90
C SER A 226 -5.05 21.55 1.55
N GLY A 227 -5.25 20.97 0.37
CA GLY A 227 -4.42 19.90 -0.19
C GLY A 227 -2.97 20.37 -0.41
N GLU A 228 -2.79 21.54 -1.02
CA GLU A 228 -1.47 22.15 -1.21
C GLU A 228 -0.77 22.45 0.12
N ARG A 229 -1.50 22.86 1.16
CA ARG A 229 -0.93 23.01 2.52
C ARG A 229 -0.42 21.69 3.08
N LEU A 230 -1.13 20.58 2.87
CA LEU A 230 -0.65 19.25 3.28
C LEU A 230 0.61 18.86 2.50
N TRP A 231 0.66 19.17 1.21
CA TRP A 231 1.83 18.95 0.37
C TRP A 231 3.04 19.79 0.80
N GLY A 232 2.81 21.05 1.18
CA GLY A 232 3.84 21.90 1.78
C GLY A 232 4.40 21.31 3.09
N ARG A 233 3.54 20.75 3.94
CA ARG A 233 3.97 20.05 5.16
C ARG A 233 4.78 18.80 4.85
N PHE A 234 4.37 17.99 3.87
CA PHE A 234 5.13 16.81 3.43
C PHE A 234 6.50 17.19 2.87
N LYS A 235 6.59 18.20 1.99
CA LYS A 235 7.86 18.71 1.45
C LYS A 235 8.79 19.20 2.57
N LYS A 236 8.23 19.85 3.61
CA LYS A 236 9.02 20.28 4.78
C LYS A 236 9.57 19.10 5.58
N LEU A 237 8.75 18.05 5.79
CA LEU A 237 9.16 16.82 6.44
C LEU A 237 10.33 16.15 5.70
N LEU A 238 10.21 16.01 4.37
CA LEU A 238 11.28 15.46 3.53
C LEU A 238 12.58 16.25 3.68
N LYS A 239 12.53 17.59 3.61
CA LYS A 239 13.73 18.43 3.81
C LYS A 239 14.42 18.21 5.14
N THR A 240 13.66 18.00 6.21
CA THR A 240 14.26 17.68 7.51
C THR A 240 14.97 16.32 7.46
N CYS A 241 14.36 15.32 6.83
CA CYS A 241 14.96 14.01 6.62
C CYS A 241 16.25 14.09 5.77
N GLU A 242 16.26 14.89 4.70
CA GLU A 242 17.44 15.14 3.86
C GLU A 242 18.64 15.66 4.67
N GLN A 243 18.40 16.53 5.66
CA GLN A 243 19.46 17.05 6.51
C GLN A 243 20.13 15.95 7.35
N PHE A 244 19.36 14.98 7.85
CA PHE A 244 19.90 13.83 8.57
C PHE A 244 20.70 12.93 7.65
N MET A 245 20.17 12.62 6.46
CA MET A 245 20.87 11.83 5.45
C MET A 245 22.20 12.47 5.05
N TRP A 246 22.21 13.79 4.84
CA TRP A 246 23.42 14.54 4.50
C TRP A 246 24.48 14.50 5.61
N LYS A 247 24.04 14.63 6.88
CA LYS A 247 24.94 14.51 8.04
C LYS A 247 25.53 13.09 8.14
N ALA A 248 24.74 12.06 7.90
CA ALA A 248 25.22 10.68 7.90
C ALA A 248 26.22 10.42 6.75
N ALA A 249 25.88 10.84 5.53
CA ALA A 249 26.75 10.68 4.36
C ALA A 249 28.10 11.40 4.52
N LYS A 250 28.10 12.61 5.10
CA LYS A 250 29.35 13.33 5.43
C LYS A 250 30.20 12.61 6.47
N ARG A 251 29.57 12.02 7.50
CA ARG A 251 30.29 11.25 8.53
C ARG A 251 30.98 10.02 7.94
N GLU A 252 30.35 9.36 6.97
CA GLU A 252 30.91 8.18 6.32
C GLU A 252 31.96 8.49 5.27
N SER A 253 31.82 9.61 4.56
CA SER A 253 32.68 9.92 3.43
C SER A 253 34.05 10.48 3.83
N GLY A 254 34.24 10.85 5.10
CA GLY A 254 35.53 11.35 5.60
C GLY A 254 36.06 12.54 4.77
N LYS A 255 37.24 12.40 4.15
CA LYS A 255 37.85 13.39 3.23
C LYS A 255 37.54 13.13 1.74
N GLY A 256 36.74 12.12 1.41
CA GLY A 256 36.38 11.74 0.05
C GLY A 256 35.09 12.42 -0.44
N PRO A 257 34.74 12.26 -1.74
CA PRO A 257 33.48 12.73 -2.28
C PRO A 257 32.31 12.08 -1.52
N VAL A 258 31.34 12.90 -1.12
CA VAL A 258 30.18 12.42 -0.37
C VAL A 258 29.38 11.47 -1.24
N SER A 259 29.25 10.20 -0.82
CA SER A 259 28.43 9.21 -1.51
C SER A 259 27.26 8.84 -0.63
N MET A 260 26.05 8.99 -1.15
CA MET A 260 24.83 8.50 -0.50
C MET A 260 24.68 7.02 -0.81
N GLY A 261 25.08 6.18 0.14
CA GLY A 261 24.95 4.73 0.03
C GLY A 261 23.77 4.18 0.83
N ARG A 262 23.81 2.87 1.09
CA ARG A 262 22.85 2.15 1.95
C ARG A 262 22.52 2.88 3.25
N ASN A 263 23.54 3.45 3.89
CA ASN A 263 23.39 4.08 5.19
C ASN A 263 22.61 5.39 5.13
N ALA A 264 22.63 6.10 3.99
CA ALA A 264 21.79 7.27 3.80
C ALA A 264 20.30 6.87 3.70
N GLY A 265 19.98 5.80 2.97
CA GLY A 265 18.61 5.27 2.91
C GLY A 265 18.09 4.79 4.27
N CYS A 266 18.91 4.08 5.04
CA CYS A 266 18.55 3.71 6.42
C CYS A 266 18.38 4.94 7.32
N GLU A 267 19.26 5.95 7.19
CA GLU A 267 19.16 7.21 7.95
C GLU A 267 17.87 7.97 7.61
N PHE A 268 17.39 7.90 6.36
CA PHE A 268 16.08 8.45 5.98
C PHE A 268 14.97 7.80 6.80
N VAL A 269 14.91 6.47 6.83
CA VAL A 269 13.89 5.71 7.56
C VAL A 269 13.92 6.05 9.04
N GLU A 270 15.12 6.07 9.64
CA GLU A 270 15.30 6.50 11.03
C GLU A 270 14.86 7.96 11.23
N SER A 271 15.12 8.86 10.29
CA SER A 271 14.68 10.25 10.41
C SER A 271 13.17 10.44 10.37
N ILE A 272 12.48 9.78 9.42
CA ILE A 272 11.04 9.98 9.20
C ILE A 272 10.18 9.20 10.19
N PHE A 273 10.66 8.04 10.66
CA PHE A 273 9.94 7.12 11.54
C PHE A 273 10.58 6.93 12.93
N GLY A 274 11.72 7.55 13.20
CA GLY A 274 12.35 7.49 14.52
C GLY A 274 11.54 8.23 15.57
N ARG A 275 11.32 7.57 16.72
CA ARG A 275 10.50 8.08 17.83
C ARG A 275 10.94 9.47 18.30
N ASP A 276 12.25 9.70 18.41
CA ASP A 276 12.82 10.97 18.87
C ASP A 276 13.19 11.93 17.72
N ARG A 277 12.61 11.70 16.53
CA ARG A 277 12.86 12.49 15.33
C ARG A 277 11.54 12.99 14.74
N GLU A 278 11.20 12.62 13.51
CA GLU A 278 10.03 13.16 12.82
C GLU A 278 8.78 12.28 12.91
N LEU A 279 8.80 11.17 13.66
CA LEU A 279 7.66 10.25 13.75
C LEU A 279 6.34 10.96 14.10
N GLU A 280 6.34 11.81 15.12
CA GLU A 280 5.14 12.55 15.53
C GLU A 280 4.63 13.49 14.42
N ASN A 281 5.54 14.12 13.67
CA ASN A 281 5.18 14.99 12.55
C ASN A 281 4.63 14.19 11.37
N THR A 282 5.20 13.02 11.10
CA THR A 282 4.73 12.06 10.10
C THR A 282 3.32 11.57 10.44
N GLU A 283 3.06 11.14 11.68
CA GLU A 283 1.74 10.68 12.12
C GLU A 283 0.69 11.79 12.07
N LYS A 284 1.03 13.01 12.52
CA LYS A 284 0.15 14.18 12.42
C LYS A 284 -0.17 14.52 10.96
N LEU A 285 0.80 14.43 10.06
CA LEU A 285 0.59 14.62 8.63
C LEU A 285 -0.35 13.55 8.08
N MET A 286 -0.07 12.27 8.33
CA MET A 286 -0.92 11.16 7.89
C MET A 286 -2.36 11.30 8.40
N HIS A 287 -2.55 11.65 9.68
CA HIS A 287 -3.88 11.92 10.22
C HIS A 287 -4.57 13.10 9.52
N SER A 288 -3.84 14.19 9.27
CA SER A 288 -4.39 15.34 8.55
C SER A 288 -4.81 14.97 7.12
N ILE A 289 -4.02 14.14 6.42
CA ILE A 289 -4.35 13.64 5.08
C ILE A 289 -5.61 12.75 5.13
N ARG A 290 -5.72 11.83 6.10
CA ARG A 290 -6.92 10.98 6.24
C ARG A 290 -8.21 11.78 6.43
N VAL A 291 -8.17 12.79 7.29
CA VAL A 291 -9.33 13.66 7.55
C VAL A 291 -9.66 14.48 6.31
N TRP A 292 -8.65 15.02 5.63
CA TRP A 292 -8.83 15.74 4.37
C TRP A 292 -9.42 14.84 3.28
N ASP A 293 -8.89 13.62 3.12
CA ASP A 293 -9.32 12.61 2.13
C ASP A 293 -10.82 12.32 2.26
N MET A 294 -11.26 12.04 3.50
CA MET A 294 -12.67 11.77 3.82
C MET A 294 -13.58 12.98 3.57
N ARG A 295 -13.13 14.19 3.95
CA ARG A 295 -13.91 15.42 3.73
C ARG A 295 -13.98 15.78 2.25
N PHE A 296 -12.90 15.59 1.50
CA PHE A 296 -12.88 15.80 0.07
C PHE A 296 -13.89 14.88 -0.63
N ASP A 297 -13.94 13.59 -0.27
CA ASP A 297 -14.93 12.67 -0.85
C ASP A 297 -16.36 13.10 -0.56
N ALA A 298 -16.63 13.50 0.69
CA ALA A 298 -17.98 13.89 1.12
C ALA A 298 -18.48 15.17 0.43
N ASN A 299 -17.59 16.09 0.07
CA ASN A 299 -17.97 17.42 -0.42
C ASN A 299 -17.72 17.61 -1.92
N CYS A 300 -16.65 17.03 -2.46
CA CYS A 300 -16.19 17.32 -3.83
C CYS A 300 -16.49 16.20 -4.83
N GLU A 301 -16.68 14.95 -4.41
CA GLU A 301 -16.77 13.82 -5.36
C GLU A 301 -17.91 13.99 -6.38
N GLU A 302 -19.11 14.40 -5.92
CA GLU A 302 -20.25 14.61 -6.80
C GLU A 302 -20.08 15.83 -7.71
N ILE A 303 -19.51 16.91 -7.18
CA ILE A 303 -19.19 18.13 -7.95
C ILE A 303 -18.22 17.78 -9.08
N LEU A 304 -17.17 17.03 -8.79
CA LEU A 304 -16.15 16.63 -9.77
C LEU A 304 -16.66 15.59 -10.76
N ARG A 305 -17.70 14.83 -10.41
CA ARG A 305 -18.38 13.90 -11.33
C ARG A 305 -19.30 14.62 -12.31
N HIS A 306 -19.94 15.71 -11.87
CA HIS A 306 -20.86 16.52 -12.67
C HIS A 306 -20.55 18.03 -12.60
N PRO A 307 -19.40 18.50 -13.14
CA PRO A 307 -18.94 19.88 -12.94
C PRO A 307 -19.90 20.95 -13.50
N THR A 308 -20.72 20.60 -14.48
CA THR A 308 -21.62 21.53 -15.18
C THR A 308 -23.05 21.54 -14.63
N ALA A 309 -23.38 20.67 -13.67
CA ALA A 309 -24.72 20.49 -13.12
C ALA A 309 -25.07 21.54 -12.05
#